data_AF-A0A401P824-F1
#
_entry.id   AF-A0A401P824-F1
#
_cell.length_a   1.000
_cell.length_b   1.000
_cell.length_c   1.000
_cell.angle_alpha   90.00
_cell.angle_beta   90.00
_cell.angle_gamma   90.00
#
_symmetry.space_group_name_H-M   'P 1'
#
loop_
_entity.id
_entity.type
_entity.pdbx_description
1 polymer ?
#
loop_
_entity_poly.entity_id
_entity_poly.type
_entity_poly.pdbx_seq_one_letter_code
_entity_poly.pdbx_strand_id
1 'polypeptide(L)'
;MSAAMYVLSTLGGFVLSSALLFKCPNLLHNKKKQSFRSRHISHRGGAGENLENTMAAFRHAVQLGTEMLELDCHLTKDEQVVVSHDSNLKRTTGLNKDIGNLTFRELPLYHCKLHVSFKKDCVCVGGKDRSIPLLSEVFEAFPDTPINIDIKVDSDVLIQKVSDLVKKFNRQDITVWGNVSDHIVKKCYSMNPQIPILFSQQRVLLLVGLFYTGLLPFYPLREQFLEIPMPTINLKLTDPNKISRTQRFTIWLTDALLMRKSLFEHLKARGIQWCLIVMIVTIVIVMIVIVTIVIAIGMIVIMIIEIMVVIIRIVMIVIVIIMIVILMVVIIVIVMSVMIVIIVIVVIDCDDCDNCDCDDLDYDECDCDYDNYD
;
A
#
# COMPACT_ATOMS: atom_id res chain seq x y z
N MET A 1 -33.10 8.62 -11.74
CA MET A 1 -31.63 8.78 -11.62
C MET A 1 -30.98 7.50 -12.09
N SER A 2 -30.09 7.53 -13.09
CA SER A 2 -29.53 6.32 -13.70
C SER A 2 -28.47 5.65 -12.80
N ALA A 3 -28.29 4.33 -12.91
CA ALA A 3 -27.22 3.60 -12.22
C ALA A 3 -25.83 4.21 -12.45
N ALA A 4 -25.59 4.78 -13.64
CA ALA A 4 -24.35 5.49 -13.97
C ALA A 4 -24.11 6.72 -13.07
N MET A 5 -25.15 7.47 -12.71
CA MET A 5 -25.03 8.62 -11.80
C MET A 5 -24.62 8.18 -10.39
N TYR A 6 -25.13 7.05 -9.90
CA TYR A 6 -24.72 6.50 -8.61
C TYR A 6 -23.25 6.06 -8.62
N VAL A 7 -22.82 5.35 -9.66
CA VAL A 7 -21.41 4.89 -9.77
C VAL A 7 -20.44 6.07 -9.90
N LEU A 8 -20.77 7.08 -10.71
CA LEU A 8 -19.93 8.27 -10.84
C LEU A 8 -19.86 9.07 -9.53
N SER A 9 -20.99 9.17 -8.82
CA SER A 9 -21.03 9.86 -7.53
C SER A 9 -20.26 9.12 -6.45
N THR A 10 -20.38 7.78 -6.37
CA THR A 10 -19.64 6.97 -5.39
C THR A 10 -18.14 6.92 -5.69
N LEU A 11 -17.75 6.75 -6.95
CA LEU A 11 -16.35 6.78 -7.36
C LEU A 11 -15.73 8.17 -7.15
N GLY A 12 -16.45 9.23 -7.54
CA GLY A 12 -16.03 10.62 -7.30
C GLY A 12 -15.88 10.92 -5.81
N GLY A 13 -16.86 10.52 -5.00
CA GLY A 13 -16.80 10.63 -3.54
C GLY A 13 -15.63 9.86 -2.93
N PHE A 14 -15.36 8.64 -3.41
CA PHE A 14 -14.21 7.84 -2.99
C PHE A 14 -12.88 8.53 -3.31
N VAL A 15 -12.69 8.98 -4.56
CA VAL A 15 -11.44 9.64 -4.99
C VAL A 15 -11.20 10.92 -4.21
N LEU A 16 -12.23 11.76 -4.03
CA LEU A 16 -12.12 12.99 -3.26
C LEU A 16 -11.81 12.72 -1.78
N SER A 17 -12.51 11.77 -1.17
CA SER A 17 -12.29 11.39 0.24
C SER A 17 -10.91 10.79 0.44
N SER A 18 -10.48 9.90 -0.45
CA SER A 18 -9.14 9.30 -0.45
C SER A 18 -8.08 10.38 -0.57
N ALA A 19 -8.19 11.30 -1.54
CA ALA A 19 -7.23 12.39 -1.72
C ALA A 19 -7.15 13.33 -0.51
N LEU A 20 -8.30 13.67 0.08
CA LEU A 20 -8.38 14.51 1.28
C LEU A 20 -7.71 13.82 2.48
N LEU A 21 -8.10 12.58 2.78
CA LEU A 21 -7.55 11.82 3.90
C LEU A 21 -6.08 11.45 3.67
N PHE A 22 -5.65 11.29 2.42
CA PHE A 22 -4.24 11.07 2.09
C PHE A 22 -3.39 12.28 2.45
N LYS A 23 -3.87 13.49 2.16
CA LYS A 23 -3.19 14.75 2.54
C LYS A 23 -3.31 15.04 4.04
N CYS A 24 -4.44 14.70 4.64
CA CYS A 24 -4.77 14.98 6.03
C CYS A 24 -5.08 13.69 6.81
N PRO A 25 -4.09 12.79 7.00
CA PRO A 25 -4.35 11.49 7.63
C PRO A 25 -4.78 11.60 9.09
N ASN A 26 -4.48 12.73 9.74
CA ASN A 26 -4.84 13.00 11.12
C ASN A 26 -6.35 13.20 11.35
N LEU A 27 -7.14 13.31 10.28
CA LEU A 27 -8.61 13.30 10.37
C LEU A 27 -9.15 11.94 10.81
N LEU A 28 -8.46 10.84 10.49
CA LEU A 28 -8.89 9.48 10.82
C LEU A 28 -7.91 8.76 11.75
N HIS A 29 -6.62 9.09 11.71
CA HIS A 29 -5.58 8.38 12.46
C HIS A 29 -4.84 9.31 13.40
N ASN A 30 -4.68 8.91 14.65
CA ASN A 30 -3.78 9.63 15.55
C ASN A 30 -2.33 9.50 15.09
N LYS A 31 -1.61 10.63 15.09
CA LYS A 31 -0.17 10.63 14.83
C LYS A 31 0.55 9.85 15.92
N LYS A 32 1.36 8.86 15.55
CA LYS A 32 2.13 8.08 16.52
C LYS A 32 3.20 8.95 17.18
N LYS A 33 3.33 8.83 18.50
CA LYS A 33 4.41 9.46 19.27
C LYS A 33 5.70 8.70 18.99
N GLN A 34 6.73 9.44 18.61
CA GLN A 34 8.09 8.93 18.43
C GLN A 34 8.92 9.40 19.62
N SER A 35 9.52 8.45 20.32
CA SER A 35 10.46 8.66 21.45
C SER A 35 11.83 9.12 20.97
N PHE A 36 12.27 8.62 19.80
CA PHE A 36 13.52 9.01 19.15
C PHE A 36 13.30 9.13 17.64
N ARG A 37 14.26 9.71 16.92
CA ARG A 37 14.29 9.73 15.45
C ARG A 37 15.64 9.21 14.98
N SER A 38 15.62 8.29 14.03
CA SER A 38 16.85 7.78 13.39
C SER A 38 16.76 7.91 11.87
N ARG A 39 17.80 8.50 11.28
CA ARG A 39 18.07 8.62 9.84
C ARG A 39 19.27 7.77 9.44
N HIS A 40 20.19 7.54 10.38
CA HIS A 40 21.37 6.72 10.17
C HIS A 40 21.33 5.52 11.11
N ILE A 41 21.31 4.34 10.50
CA ILE A 41 21.25 3.06 11.20
C ILE A 41 22.47 2.24 10.79
N SER A 42 23.25 1.82 11.77
CA SER A 42 24.41 0.96 11.52
C SER A 42 23.97 -0.50 11.49
N HIS A 43 23.70 -1.01 10.28
CA HIS A 43 23.35 -2.41 10.02
C HIS A 43 24.43 -3.36 10.57
N ARG A 44 24.00 -4.26 11.47
CA ARG A 44 24.83 -5.17 12.28
C ARG A 44 25.99 -4.47 12.99
N GLY A 45 25.74 -3.24 13.44
CA GLY A 45 26.75 -2.40 14.08
C GLY A 45 27.81 -1.81 13.15
N GLY A 46 27.57 -1.76 11.82
CA GLY A 46 28.55 -1.24 10.87
C GLY A 46 29.36 -2.34 10.20
N ALA A 47 28.69 -3.38 9.72
CA ALA A 47 29.30 -4.56 9.07
C ALA A 47 30.13 -4.27 7.79
N GLY A 48 30.18 -3.03 7.32
CA GLY A 48 31.08 -2.59 6.24
C GLY A 48 32.40 -1.97 6.75
N GLU A 49 32.51 -1.71 8.05
CA GLU A 49 33.61 -1.00 8.69
C GLU A 49 34.32 -1.88 9.73
N ASN A 50 33.60 -2.81 10.36
CA ASN A 50 34.15 -3.76 11.33
C ASN A 50 33.44 -5.13 11.23
N LEU A 51 33.85 -6.11 12.04
CA LEU A 51 33.17 -7.40 12.10
C LEU A 51 31.73 -7.22 12.58
N GLU A 52 30.77 -7.63 11.76
CA GLU A 52 29.33 -7.54 12.03
C GLU A 52 28.98 -8.09 13.44
N ASN A 53 28.02 -7.47 14.14
CA ASN A 53 27.50 -7.94 15.41
C ASN A 53 28.56 -8.20 16.50
N THR A 54 29.57 -7.33 16.62
CA THR A 54 30.58 -7.34 17.69
C THR A 54 30.52 -6.06 18.52
N MET A 55 31.00 -6.09 19.77
CA MET A 55 31.08 -4.88 20.60
C MET A 55 32.01 -3.84 19.97
N ALA A 56 33.10 -4.25 19.32
CA ALA A 56 33.96 -3.35 18.55
C ALA A 56 33.22 -2.64 17.41
N ALA A 57 32.36 -3.34 16.66
CA ALA A 57 31.55 -2.72 15.61
C ALA A 57 30.58 -1.69 16.20
N PHE A 58 29.81 -2.08 17.24
CA PHE A 58 28.87 -1.19 17.89
C PHE A 58 29.55 0.07 18.47
N ARG A 59 30.69 -0.08 19.13
CA ARG A 59 31.46 1.06 19.67
C ARG A 59 31.94 1.98 18.55
N HIS A 60 32.45 1.41 17.45
CA HIS A 60 32.89 2.19 16.31
C HIS A 60 31.75 2.98 15.68
N ALA A 61 30.61 2.34 15.44
CA ALA A 61 29.42 2.99 14.89
C ALA A 61 28.91 4.13 15.76
N VAL A 62 28.86 3.94 17.08
CA VAL A 62 28.48 5.00 18.04
C VAL A 62 29.50 6.15 18.04
N GLN A 63 30.80 5.86 17.99
CA GLN A 63 31.84 6.89 17.88
C GLN A 63 31.75 7.73 16.60
N LEU A 64 31.28 7.13 15.50
CA LEU A 64 31.02 7.83 14.24
C LEU A 64 29.70 8.62 14.24
N GLY A 65 28.91 8.56 15.31
CA GLY A 65 27.65 9.29 15.43
C GLY A 65 26.46 8.59 14.77
N THR A 66 26.42 7.25 14.76
CA THR A 66 25.20 6.53 14.39
C THR A 66 24.03 6.89 15.31
N GLU A 67 22.83 6.99 14.76
CA GLU A 67 21.63 7.36 15.52
C GLU A 67 20.86 6.12 16.01
N MET A 68 21.13 4.94 15.45
CA MET A 68 20.56 3.67 15.88
C MET A 68 21.47 2.51 15.48
N LEU A 69 21.63 1.53 16.35
CA LEU A 69 22.27 0.26 16.01
C LEU A 69 21.22 -0.72 15.53
N GLU A 70 21.49 -1.46 14.46
CA GLU A 70 20.70 -2.64 14.10
C GLU A 70 21.53 -3.89 14.40
N LEU A 71 20.84 -4.91 14.92
CA LEU A 71 21.46 -6.16 15.34
C LEU A 71 20.49 -7.34 15.23
N ASP A 72 21.06 -8.54 15.22
CA ASP A 72 20.36 -9.79 14.99
C ASP A 72 20.39 -10.68 16.23
N CYS A 73 19.24 -11.13 16.74
CA CYS A 73 19.20 -11.93 17.96
C CYS A 73 18.86 -13.41 17.72
N HIS A 74 19.63 -14.28 18.39
CA HIS A 74 19.38 -15.73 18.51
C HIS A 74 19.38 -16.15 19.98
N LEU A 75 18.99 -17.41 20.21
CA LEU A 75 18.99 -18.04 21.52
C LEU A 75 19.96 -19.22 21.53
N THR A 76 20.83 -19.30 22.54
CA THR A 76 21.68 -20.46 22.80
C THR A 76 20.91 -21.59 23.48
N LYS A 77 21.54 -22.76 23.59
CA LYS A 77 20.99 -23.94 24.29
C LYS A 77 20.70 -23.66 25.78
N ASP A 78 21.50 -22.81 26.41
CA ASP A 78 21.35 -22.36 27.80
C ASP A 78 20.55 -21.04 27.91
N GLU A 79 19.71 -20.76 26.91
CA GLU A 79 18.75 -19.64 26.85
C GLU A 79 19.36 -18.25 27.05
N GLN A 80 20.60 -18.06 26.61
CA GLN A 80 21.23 -16.74 26.55
C GLN A 80 20.90 -16.09 25.19
N VAL A 81 20.49 -14.82 25.25
CA VAL A 81 20.21 -14.04 24.04
C VAL A 81 21.52 -13.48 23.50
N VAL A 82 21.94 -13.99 22.34
CA VAL A 82 23.21 -13.63 21.69
C VAL A 82 22.96 -12.87 20.40
N VAL A 83 23.96 -12.08 20.01
CA VAL A 83 23.85 -11.19 18.86
C VAL A 83 24.70 -11.72 17.68
N SER A 84 24.03 -12.29 16.67
CA SER A 84 24.66 -12.89 15.49
C SER A 84 23.65 -12.95 14.34
N HIS A 85 24.10 -12.77 13.10
CA HIS A 85 23.18 -12.79 11.96
C HIS A 85 22.69 -14.21 11.63
N ASP A 86 23.63 -15.13 11.42
CA ASP A 86 23.33 -16.48 10.94
C ASP A 86 22.95 -17.40 12.09
N SER A 87 22.00 -18.30 11.84
CA SER A 87 21.73 -19.41 12.78
C SER A 87 22.90 -20.39 12.85
N ASN A 88 23.57 -20.63 11.73
CA ASN A 88 24.71 -21.53 11.61
C ASN A 88 26.04 -20.76 11.63
N LEU A 89 26.97 -21.19 12.48
CA LEU A 89 28.23 -20.50 12.74
C LEU A 89 29.31 -20.71 11.65
N LYS A 90 29.03 -21.50 10.61
CA LYS A 90 30.02 -21.89 9.60
C LYS A 90 30.61 -20.69 8.87
N ARG A 91 29.80 -19.69 8.50
CA ARG A 91 30.29 -18.51 7.77
C ARG A 91 31.19 -17.64 8.64
N THR A 92 30.77 -17.38 9.87
CA THR A 92 31.42 -16.39 10.73
C THR A 92 32.60 -16.96 11.51
N THR A 93 32.60 -18.27 11.79
CA THR A 93 33.57 -18.90 12.71
C THR A 93 34.24 -20.16 12.16
N GLY A 94 33.69 -20.75 11.09
CA GLY A 94 34.12 -22.02 10.54
C GLY A 94 33.50 -23.25 11.23
N LEU A 95 32.84 -23.07 12.38
CA LEU A 95 32.16 -24.15 13.08
C LEU A 95 30.80 -24.45 12.43
N ASN A 96 30.63 -25.64 11.86
CA ASN A 96 29.37 -26.08 11.27
C ASN A 96 28.37 -26.58 12.34
N LYS A 97 27.90 -25.67 13.19
CA LYS A 97 26.85 -25.90 14.19
C LYS A 97 25.91 -24.70 14.27
N ASP A 98 24.67 -24.97 14.62
CA ASP A 98 23.69 -23.91 14.88
C ASP A 98 23.82 -23.39 16.31
N ILE A 99 23.61 -22.08 16.49
CA ILE A 99 23.71 -21.39 17.79
C ILE A 99 22.82 -22.05 18.84
N GLY A 100 21.59 -22.43 18.48
CA GLY A 100 20.64 -23.09 19.39
C GLY A 100 21.11 -24.45 19.94
N ASN A 101 22.17 -25.04 19.37
CA ASN A 101 22.74 -26.31 19.82
C ASN A 101 23.93 -26.14 20.76
N LEU A 102 24.39 -24.91 21.02
CA LEU A 102 25.56 -24.59 21.84
C LEU A 102 25.15 -23.74 23.03
N THR A 103 25.82 -23.92 24.16
CA THR A 103 25.77 -22.96 25.28
C THR A 103 26.57 -21.71 24.95
N PHE A 104 26.32 -20.60 25.64
CA PHE A 104 27.04 -19.35 25.41
C PHE A 104 28.57 -19.52 25.52
N ARG A 105 29.03 -20.32 26.50
CA ARG A 105 30.47 -20.60 26.72
C ARG A 105 31.12 -21.42 25.61
N GLU A 106 30.33 -22.15 24.83
CA GLU A 106 30.82 -22.95 23.70
C GLU A 106 30.89 -22.15 22.39
N LEU A 107 30.40 -20.90 22.37
CA LEU A 107 30.42 -20.07 21.18
C LEU A 107 31.86 -19.70 20.78
N PRO A 108 32.28 -19.97 19.53
CA PRO A 108 33.61 -19.65 19.05
C PRO A 108 33.74 -18.15 18.73
N LEU A 109 34.99 -17.69 18.63
CA LEU A 109 35.30 -16.38 18.08
C LEU A 109 35.06 -16.34 16.58
N TYR A 110 34.64 -15.18 16.07
CA TYR A 110 34.62 -14.89 14.65
C TYR A 110 36.00 -15.01 14.01
N HIS A 111 36.03 -15.29 12.71
CA HIS A 111 37.24 -15.17 11.91
C HIS A 111 37.81 -13.75 11.99
N CYS A 112 39.14 -13.62 11.83
CA CYS A 112 39.79 -12.30 11.77
C CYS A 112 39.33 -11.47 10.57
N LYS A 113 38.74 -12.12 9.56
CA LYS A 113 38.25 -11.51 8.33
C LYS A 113 36.89 -12.09 7.99
N LEU A 114 35.93 -11.22 7.70
CA LEU A 114 34.60 -11.61 7.23
C LEU A 114 34.27 -10.89 5.92
N HIS A 115 33.66 -11.61 5.00
CA HIS A 115 33.10 -11.02 3.79
C HIS A 115 31.87 -10.18 4.15
N VAL A 116 31.81 -8.97 3.61
CA VAL A 116 30.65 -8.10 3.74
C VAL A 116 29.56 -8.62 2.82
N SER A 117 28.51 -9.20 3.40
CA SER A 117 27.44 -9.87 2.65
C SER A 117 26.79 -8.96 1.59
N PHE A 118 26.74 -7.67 1.85
CA PHE A 118 26.07 -6.67 1.03
C PHE A 118 27.00 -5.78 0.20
N LYS A 119 28.30 -6.11 0.12
CA LYS A 119 29.25 -5.39 -0.75
C LYS A 119 30.19 -6.38 -1.45
N LYS A 120 30.13 -6.41 -2.78
CA LYS A 120 30.94 -7.33 -3.60
C LYS A 120 32.43 -7.09 -3.35
N ASP A 121 33.18 -8.19 -3.25
CA ASP A 121 34.65 -8.19 -3.11
C ASP A 121 35.14 -7.34 -1.92
N CYS A 122 34.31 -7.19 -0.89
CA CYS A 122 34.63 -6.43 0.31
C CYS A 122 34.78 -7.36 1.51
N VAL A 123 35.85 -7.13 2.28
CA VAL A 123 36.19 -7.89 3.47
C VAL A 123 36.46 -6.91 4.60
N CYS A 124 35.84 -7.13 5.74
CA CYS A 124 36.16 -6.43 6.98
C CYS A 124 37.20 -7.22 7.75
N VAL A 125 38.21 -6.52 8.26
CA VAL A 125 39.25 -7.10 9.11
C VAL A 125 38.97 -6.66 10.54
N GLY A 126 38.72 -7.62 11.41
CA GLY A 126 38.43 -7.35 12.81
C GLY A 126 39.64 -6.96 13.62
N GLY A 127 39.40 -6.16 14.66
CA GLY A 127 40.36 -5.92 15.72
C GLY A 127 40.50 -7.12 16.67
N LYS A 128 40.88 -6.83 17.92
CA LYS A 128 41.06 -7.87 18.95
C LYS A 128 39.74 -8.53 19.39
N ASP A 129 38.65 -7.78 19.37
CA ASP A 129 37.33 -8.25 19.75
C ASP A 129 36.67 -8.98 18.58
N ARG A 130 36.43 -10.27 18.77
CA ARG A 130 35.83 -11.19 17.80
C ARG A 130 34.75 -12.05 18.44
N SER A 131 34.32 -11.69 19.65
CA SER A 131 33.36 -12.49 20.41
C SER A 131 31.95 -12.20 19.93
N ILE A 132 31.08 -13.21 19.99
CA ILE A 132 29.63 -13.04 19.84
C ILE A 132 29.12 -12.46 21.17
N PRO A 133 28.59 -11.22 21.19
CA PRO A 133 28.18 -10.61 22.45
C PRO A 133 26.79 -11.08 22.89
N LEU A 134 26.53 -10.96 24.18
CA LEU A 134 25.18 -11.05 24.74
C LEU A 134 24.42 -9.76 24.46
N LEU A 135 23.11 -9.86 24.24
CA LEU A 135 22.25 -8.68 24.10
C LEU A 135 22.31 -7.78 25.35
N SER A 136 22.43 -8.38 26.54
CA SER A 136 22.60 -7.64 27.80
C SER A 136 23.87 -6.80 27.82
N GLU A 137 24.99 -7.30 27.29
CA GLU A 137 26.25 -6.56 27.22
C GLU A 137 26.13 -5.35 26.27
N VAL A 138 25.40 -5.52 25.16
CA VAL A 138 25.10 -4.42 24.24
C VAL A 138 24.23 -3.37 24.94
N PHE A 139 23.18 -3.77 25.65
CA PHE A 139 22.32 -2.83 26.36
C PHE A 139 23.05 -2.06 27.47
N GLU A 140 23.95 -2.73 28.19
CA GLU A 140 24.72 -2.15 29.28
C GLU A 140 25.78 -1.15 28.75
N ALA A 141 26.40 -1.44 27.60
CA ALA A 141 27.37 -0.56 26.97
C ALA A 141 26.74 0.65 26.26
N PHE A 142 25.49 0.52 25.80
CA PHE A 142 24.79 1.55 25.02
C PHE A 142 23.40 1.82 25.61
N PRO A 143 23.33 2.43 26.81
CA PRO A 143 22.05 2.66 27.51
C PRO A 143 21.17 3.68 26.78
N ASP A 144 21.77 4.69 26.16
CA ASP A 144 21.04 5.81 25.53
C ASP A 144 20.91 5.68 24.00
N THR A 145 21.59 4.70 23.40
CA THR A 145 21.57 4.51 21.94
C THR A 145 20.34 3.69 21.54
N PRO A 146 19.50 4.17 20.61
CA PRO A 146 18.41 3.38 20.07
C PRO A 146 18.91 2.08 19.42
N ILE A 147 18.16 0.98 19.58
CA ILE A 147 18.51 -0.32 19.01
C ILE A 147 17.32 -0.92 18.28
N ASN A 148 17.58 -1.38 17.07
CA ASN A 148 16.68 -2.18 16.28
C ASN A 148 17.09 -3.66 16.30
N ILE A 149 16.17 -4.53 16.68
CA ILE A 149 16.42 -5.96 16.93
C ILE A 149 15.66 -6.81 15.91
N ASP A 150 16.37 -7.55 15.07
CA ASP A 150 15.79 -8.60 14.26
C ASP A 150 15.74 -9.93 15.03
N ILE A 151 14.54 -10.46 15.23
CA ILE A 151 14.31 -11.76 15.87
C ILE A 151 14.46 -12.86 14.81
N LYS A 152 15.62 -13.50 14.76
CA LYS A 152 15.98 -14.44 13.68
C LYS A 152 15.32 -15.81 13.76
N VAL A 153 14.80 -16.17 14.93
CA VAL A 153 14.22 -17.49 15.19
C VAL A 153 12.78 -17.34 15.64
N ASP A 154 11.87 -18.10 15.04
CA ASP A 154 10.49 -18.22 15.53
C ASP A 154 10.46 -19.03 16.84
N SER A 155 10.78 -18.35 17.95
CA SER A 155 10.86 -18.93 19.28
C SER A 155 10.21 -17.99 20.29
N ASP A 156 9.16 -18.48 20.95
CA ASP A 156 8.45 -17.73 21.99
C ASP A 156 9.38 -17.44 23.18
N VAL A 157 10.32 -18.35 23.46
CA VAL A 157 11.35 -18.17 24.50
C VAL A 157 12.28 -17.02 24.15
N LEU A 158 12.76 -16.93 22.90
CA LEU A 158 13.61 -15.81 22.46
C LEU A 158 12.86 -14.49 22.57
N ILE A 159 11.63 -14.43 22.08
CA ILE A 159 10.79 -13.22 22.13
C ILE A 159 10.54 -12.78 23.57
N GLN A 160 10.24 -13.73 24.47
CA GLN A 160 10.07 -13.45 25.90
C GLN A 160 11.37 -12.92 26.52
N LYS A 161 12.52 -13.59 26.30
CA LYS A 161 13.80 -13.18 26.89
C LYS A 161 14.25 -11.80 26.39
N VAL A 162 14.05 -11.49 25.12
CA VAL A 162 14.31 -10.15 24.57
C VAL A 162 13.40 -9.12 25.22
N SER A 163 12.10 -9.40 25.35
CA SER A 163 11.14 -8.51 26.04
C SER A 163 11.56 -8.24 27.49
N ASP A 164 11.97 -9.28 28.21
CA ASP A 164 12.42 -9.18 29.60
C ASP A 164 13.70 -8.37 29.74
N LEU A 165 14.66 -8.54 28.82
CA LEU A 165 15.86 -7.71 28.76
C LEU A 165 15.51 -6.24 28.46
N VAL A 166 14.65 -5.97 27.49
CA VAL A 166 14.23 -4.60 27.17
C VAL A 166 13.56 -3.93 28.38
N LYS A 167 12.72 -4.65 29.12
CA LYS A 167 12.11 -4.16 30.38
C LYS A 167 13.15 -3.96 31.48
N LYS A 168 14.05 -4.93 31.67
CA LYS A 168 15.11 -4.89 32.69
C LYS A 168 15.99 -3.65 32.55
N PHE A 169 16.33 -3.29 31.31
CA PHE A 169 17.14 -2.12 30.99
C PHE A 169 16.30 -0.83 30.76
N ASN A 170 14.99 -0.86 31.03
CA ASN A 170 14.06 0.28 30.91
C ASN A 170 14.17 1.01 29.57
N ARG A 171 14.20 0.25 28.47
CA ARG A 171 14.49 0.78 27.13
C ARG A 171 13.40 0.52 26.11
N GLN A 172 12.15 0.26 26.55
CA GLN A 172 11.00 0.06 25.65
C GLN A 172 10.82 1.21 24.65
N ASP A 173 11.11 2.44 25.07
CA ASP A 173 10.95 3.62 24.22
C ASP A 173 12.07 3.77 23.18
N ILE A 174 13.25 3.19 23.38
CA ILE A 174 14.40 3.32 22.46
C ILE A 174 14.80 1.98 21.83
N THR A 175 13.92 0.99 21.88
CA THR A 175 14.11 -0.30 21.22
C THR A 175 12.99 -0.54 20.22
N VAL A 176 13.35 -1.01 19.05
CA VAL A 176 12.42 -1.49 18.02
C VAL A 176 12.74 -2.95 17.79
N TRP A 177 11.74 -3.77 17.51
CA TRP A 177 11.97 -5.16 17.14
C TRP A 177 11.07 -5.62 16.02
N GLY A 178 11.47 -6.69 15.34
CA GLY A 178 10.61 -7.29 14.33
C GLY A 178 11.31 -8.41 13.60
N ASN A 179 10.78 -8.72 12.43
CA ASN A 179 11.33 -9.68 11.50
C ASN A 179 10.67 -9.49 10.12
N VAL A 180 11.27 -10.07 9.09
CA VAL A 180 10.66 -10.15 7.75
C VAL A 180 9.34 -10.93 7.74
N SER A 181 9.18 -11.92 8.63
CA SER A 181 7.98 -12.74 8.81
C SER A 181 6.91 -12.04 9.66
N ASP A 182 5.72 -11.87 9.09
CA ASP A 182 4.56 -11.28 9.78
C ASP A 182 4.13 -12.08 11.02
N HIS A 183 4.32 -13.40 10.98
CA HIS A 183 4.00 -14.29 12.09
C HIS A 183 4.85 -13.98 13.33
N ILE A 184 6.16 -13.79 13.15
CA ILE A 184 7.07 -13.42 14.25
C ILE A 184 6.73 -12.01 14.76
N VAL A 185 6.48 -11.05 13.87
CA VAL A 185 6.10 -9.68 14.28
C VAL A 185 4.80 -9.67 15.09
N LYS A 186 3.80 -10.49 14.74
CA LYS A 186 2.57 -10.66 15.53
C LYS A 186 2.85 -11.20 16.92
N LYS A 187 3.74 -12.19 17.05
CA LYS A 187 4.16 -12.72 18.35
C LYS A 187 4.86 -11.66 19.19
N CYS A 188 5.79 -10.91 18.61
CA CYS A 188 6.44 -9.77 19.25
C CYS A 188 5.42 -8.74 19.76
N TYR A 189 4.48 -8.31 18.91
CA TYR A 189 3.45 -7.36 19.30
C TYR A 189 2.54 -7.88 20.44
N SER A 190 2.21 -9.17 20.40
CA SER A 190 1.39 -9.81 21.44
C SER A 190 2.15 -9.95 22.77
N MET A 191 3.46 -10.20 22.70
CA MET A 191 4.33 -10.30 23.87
C MET A 191 4.50 -8.95 24.58
N ASN A 192 4.77 -7.88 23.83
CA ASN A 192 4.98 -6.56 24.41
C ASN A 192 4.60 -5.45 23.43
N PRO A 193 3.35 -4.93 23.50
CA PRO A 193 2.88 -3.88 22.60
C PRO A 193 3.49 -2.50 22.91
N GLN A 194 4.25 -2.35 24.00
CA GLN A 194 4.98 -1.11 24.30
C GLN A 194 6.25 -0.96 23.46
N ILE A 195 6.81 -2.07 22.96
CA ILE A 195 8.00 -2.04 22.09
C ILE A 195 7.55 -1.81 20.65
N PRO A 196 7.96 -0.71 19.99
CA PRO A 196 7.68 -0.46 18.59
C PRO A 196 8.03 -1.64 17.67
N ILE A 197 7.17 -1.90 16.67
CA ILE A 197 7.39 -2.97 15.69
C ILE A 197 7.75 -2.46 14.29
N LEU A 198 8.57 -3.25 13.60
CA LEU A 198 8.93 -3.08 12.19
C LEU A 198 7.80 -3.55 11.25
N PHE A 199 7.80 -3.04 10.02
CA PHE A 199 7.01 -3.62 8.93
C PHE A 199 7.59 -4.98 8.50
N SER A 200 6.79 -6.03 8.61
CA SER A 200 7.07 -7.31 7.96
C SER A 200 6.94 -7.20 6.44
N GLN A 201 7.50 -8.15 5.70
CA GLN A 201 7.42 -8.16 4.24
C GLN A 201 5.97 -8.14 3.75
N GLN A 202 5.08 -8.93 4.35
CA GLN A 202 3.66 -8.97 3.98
C GLN A 202 2.98 -7.61 4.23
N ARG A 203 3.35 -6.93 5.31
CA ARG A 203 2.81 -5.60 5.65
C ARG A 203 3.32 -4.51 4.71
N VAL A 204 4.55 -4.62 4.22
CA VAL A 204 5.06 -3.75 3.14
C VAL A 204 4.26 -3.95 1.84
N LEU A 205 3.96 -5.20 1.45
CA LEU A 205 3.16 -5.47 0.24
C LEU A 205 1.75 -4.90 0.37
N LEU A 206 1.12 -5.10 1.52
CA LEU A 206 -0.18 -4.53 1.82
C LEU A 206 -0.14 -2.99 1.75
N LEU A 207 0.87 -2.36 2.36
CA LEU A 207 1.07 -0.92 2.32
C LEU A 207 1.14 -0.39 0.88
N VAL A 208 1.91 -1.06 0.01
CA VAL A 208 2.05 -0.69 -1.41
C VAL A 208 0.73 -0.88 -2.15
N GLY A 209 0.04 -2.00 -1.96
CA GLY A 209 -1.26 -2.25 -2.58
C GLY A 209 -2.30 -1.21 -2.16
N LEU A 210 -2.38 -0.89 -0.87
CA LEU A 210 -3.26 0.15 -0.33
C LEU A 210 -2.92 1.54 -0.88
N PHE A 211 -1.63 1.84 -1.07
CA PHE A 211 -1.20 3.11 -1.65
C PHE A 211 -1.70 3.26 -3.09
N TYR A 212 -1.45 2.27 -3.95
CA TYR A 212 -1.85 2.35 -5.37
C TYR A 212 -3.35 2.20 -5.61
N THR A 213 -4.09 1.59 -4.69
CA THR A 213 -5.57 1.52 -4.74
C THR A 213 -6.27 2.75 -4.15
N GLY A 214 -5.53 3.66 -3.49
CA GLY A 214 -6.12 4.80 -2.78
C GLY A 214 -6.81 4.42 -1.45
N LEU A 215 -6.64 3.19 -0.96
CA LEU A 215 -7.23 2.72 0.30
C LEU A 215 -6.35 3.01 1.53
N LEU A 216 -5.07 3.35 1.34
CA LEU A 216 -4.13 3.63 2.43
C LEU A 216 -4.63 4.64 3.47
N PRO A 217 -5.30 5.75 3.11
CA PRO A 217 -5.79 6.72 4.08
C PRO A 217 -6.83 6.16 5.04
N PHE A 218 -7.55 5.11 4.67
CA PHE A 218 -8.59 4.48 5.49
C PHE A 218 -8.03 3.39 6.40
N TYR A 219 -6.83 2.89 6.11
CA TYR A 219 -6.30 1.70 6.76
C TYR A 219 -5.43 2.02 7.98
N PRO A 220 -5.70 1.43 9.17
CA PRO A 220 -4.88 1.62 10.36
C PRO A 220 -3.57 0.84 10.27
N LEU A 221 -2.45 1.54 10.39
CA LEU A 221 -1.10 0.95 10.47
C LEU A 221 -0.71 0.87 11.94
N ARG A 222 -0.26 -0.30 12.40
CA ARG A 222 0.18 -0.50 13.79
C ARG A 222 1.68 -0.26 13.94
N GLU A 223 2.41 -0.53 12.87
CA GLU A 223 3.85 -0.39 12.77
C GLU A 223 4.29 1.06 12.88
N GLN A 224 5.52 1.23 13.39
CA GLN A 224 6.14 2.53 13.63
C GLN A 224 7.41 2.74 12.79
N PHE A 225 8.03 1.66 12.31
CA PHE A 225 9.31 1.70 11.59
C PHE A 225 9.24 0.89 10.31
N LEU A 226 9.37 1.56 9.17
CA LEU A 226 9.42 0.95 7.84
C LEU A 226 10.86 0.86 7.37
N GLU A 227 11.37 -0.36 7.24
CA GLU A 227 12.67 -0.61 6.61
C GLU A 227 12.47 -0.95 5.15
N ILE A 228 13.07 -0.15 4.28
CA ILE A 228 12.87 -0.30 2.85
C ILE A 228 14.11 -0.97 2.29
N PRO A 229 13.99 -2.19 1.74
CA PRO A 229 15.10 -2.78 1.02
C PRO A 229 15.49 -1.86 -0.14
N MET A 230 16.78 -1.78 -0.44
CA MET A 230 17.29 -1.16 -1.66
C MET A 230 17.62 -2.22 -2.73
N PRO A 231 16.66 -2.65 -3.57
CA PRO A 231 16.86 -3.57 -4.67
C PRO A 231 18.05 -3.23 -5.58
N THR A 232 18.32 -1.94 -5.80
CA THR A 232 19.44 -1.49 -6.63
C THR A 232 20.81 -1.97 -6.11
N ILE A 233 20.97 -2.25 -4.81
CA ILE A 233 22.22 -2.77 -4.27
C ILE A 233 22.47 -4.21 -4.75
N ASN A 234 21.42 -5.01 -4.96
CA ASN A 234 21.57 -6.35 -5.53
C ASN A 234 22.18 -6.31 -6.96
N LEU A 235 21.93 -5.23 -7.72
CA LEU A 235 22.59 -5.02 -9.02
C LEU A 235 24.09 -4.79 -8.87
N LYS A 236 24.54 -4.15 -7.78
CA LYS A 236 25.96 -3.92 -7.49
C LYS A 236 26.66 -5.17 -6.95
N LEU A 237 25.90 -6.08 -6.34
CA LEU A 237 26.41 -7.34 -5.79
C LEU A 237 26.53 -8.44 -6.84
N THR A 238 25.63 -8.45 -7.81
CA THR A 238 25.59 -9.47 -8.85
C THR A 238 26.45 -9.06 -10.05
N ASP A 239 27.16 -10.01 -10.66
CA ASP A 239 27.91 -9.78 -11.89
C ASP A 239 26.98 -9.19 -12.99
N PRO A 240 27.29 -8.02 -13.57
CA PRO A 240 26.46 -7.37 -14.59
C PRO A 240 26.12 -8.29 -15.78
N ASN A 241 27.01 -9.25 -16.09
CA ASN A 241 26.85 -10.21 -17.18
C ASN A 241 25.90 -11.37 -16.84
N LYS A 242 25.58 -11.57 -15.55
CA LYS A 242 24.65 -12.60 -15.07
C LYS A 242 23.22 -12.09 -14.86
N ILE A 243 22.99 -10.77 -14.91
CA ILE A 243 21.68 -10.17 -14.68
C ILE A 243 20.93 -10.05 -15.99
N SER A 244 19.79 -10.74 -16.11
CA SER A 244 18.93 -10.66 -17.30
C SER A 244 18.28 -9.29 -17.44
N ARG A 245 17.88 -8.92 -18.68
CA ARG A 245 17.11 -7.68 -18.93
C ARG A 245 15.84 -7.62 -18.09
N THR A 246 15.15 -8.76 -17.94
CA THR A 246 13.95 -8.90 -17.11
C THR A 246 14.23 -8.59 -15.65
N GLN A 247 15.31 -9.11 -15.08
CA GLN A 247 15.69 -8.81 -13.69
C GLN A 247 16.01 -7.33 -13.47
N ARG A 248 16.69 -6.68 -14.42
CA ARG A 248 16.96 -5.22 -14.35
C ARG A 248 15.66 -4.43 -14.38
N PHE A 249 14.73 -4.78 -15.26
CA PHE A 249 13.42 -4.14 -15.33
C PHE A 249 12.63 -4.34 -14.03
N THR A 250 12.62 -5.55 -13.48
CA THR A 250 11.96 -5.84 -12.20
C THR A 250 12.54 -4.99 -11.07
N ILE A 251 13.88 -4.91 -10.96
CA ILE A 251 14.54 -4.09 -9.93
C ILE A 251 14.18 -2.62 -10.08
N TRP A 252 14.26 -2.08 -11.30
CA TRP A 252 13.84 -0.71 -11.58
C TRP A 252 12.38 -0.46 -11.20
N LEU A 253 11.47 -1.37 -11.58
CA LEU A 253 10.05 -1.26 -11.26
C LEU A 253 9.82 -1.34 -9.76
N THR A 254 10.60 -2.14 -9.03
CA THR A 254 10.57 -2.22 -7.56
C THR A 254 10.85 -0.87 -6.95
N ASP A 255 11.99 -0.29 -7.34
CA ASP A 255 12.45 0.98 -6.81
C ASP A 255 11.42 2.06 -7.15
N ALA A 256 10.92 2.08 -8.40
CA ALA A 256 9.90 3.01 -8.82
C ALA A 256 8.58 2.87 -8.04
N LEU A 257 8.18 1.65 -7.67
CA LEU A 257 6.93 1.40 -6.95
C LEU A 257 7.05 1.72 -5.45
N LEU A 258 8.17 1.32 -4.81
CA LEU A 258 8.42 1.50 -3.38
C LEU A 258 8.86 2.93 -3.02
N MET A 259 9.68 3.56 -3.86
CA MET A 259 10.35 4.83 -3.55
C MET A 259 9.51 6.06 -3.95
N ARG A 260 8.22 6.05 -3.61
CA ARG A 260 7.32 7.19 -3.88
C ARG A 260 7.40 8.22 -2.76
N LYS A 261 7.82 9.45 -3.10
CA LYS A 261 7.88 10.57 -2.15
C LYS A 261 6.55 10.82 -1.42
N SER A 262 5.42 10.74 -2.14
CA SER A 262 4.09 10.95 -1.56
C SER A 262 3.74 9.91 -0.50
N LEU A 263 4.13 8.64 -0.68
CA LEU A 263 3.96 7.59 0.31
C LEU A 263 4.71 7.94 1.60
N PHE A 264 5.97 8.34 1.51
CA PHE A 264 6.77 8.68 2.68
C PHE A 264 6.28 9.92 3.42
N GLU A 265 5.82 10.96 2.71
CA GLU A 265 5.23 12.12 3.38
C GLU A 265 3.93 11.74 4.11
N HIS A 266 3.10 10.85 3.55
CA HIS A 266 1.91 10.34 4.23
C HIS A 266 2.25 9.53 5.49
N LEU A 267 3.23 8.62 5.39
CA LEU A 267 3.69 7.83 6.54
C LEU A 267 4.27 8.73 7.65
N LYS A 268 5.08 9.71 7.27
CA LYS A 268 5.65 10.70 8.18
C LYS A 268 4.57 11.55 8.85
N ALA A 269 3.53 11.95 8.12
CA ALA A 269 2.38 12.66 8.68
C ALA A 269 1.66 11.82 9.76
N ARG A 270 1.64 10.49 9.60
CA ARG A 270 1.12 9.52 10.59
C ARG A 270 2.09 9.18 11.73
N GLY A 271 3.30 9.74 11.74
CA GLY A 271 4.31 9.46 12.76
C GLY A 271 5.02 8.12 12.57
N ILE A 272 5.08 7.60 11.34
CA ILE A 272 5.84 6.39 11.01
C ILE A 272 7.22 6.80 10.49
N GLN A 273 8.27 6.23 11.06
CA GLN A 273 9.65 6.41 10.61
C GLN A 273 9.93 5.46 9.46
N TRP A 274 10.84 5.88 8.59
CA TRP A 274 11.33 5.03 7.52
C TRP A 274 12.84 5.20 7.40
N CYS A 275 13.49 4.10 7.05
CA CYS A 275 14.92 4.03 6.81
C CYS A 275 15.19 3.16 5.58
N LEU A 276 16.33 3.39 4.95
CA LEU A 276 16.83 2.53 3.89
C LEU A 276 17.70 1.45 4.54
N ILE A 277 17.43 0.19 4.22
CA ILE A 277 18.22 -0.94 4.70
C ILE A 277 18.78 -1.73 3.52
N VAL A 278 19.98 -2.26 3.72
CA VAL A 278 20.62 -3.13 2.74
C VAL A 278 20.20 -4.57 3.02
N MET A 279 19.12 -5.01 2.38
CA MET A 279 18.61 -6.38 2.52
C MET A 279 18.87 -7.17 1.23
N ILE A 280 19.58 -8.29 1.35
CA ILE A 280 19.79 -9.26 0.26
C ILE A 280 18.54 -10.15 0.21
N VAL A 281 17.45 -9.60 -0.31
CA VAL A 281 16.26 -10.43 -0.53
C VAL A 281 16.35 -11.07 -1.90
N THR A 282 15.97 -12.34 -1.96
CA THR A 282 15.53 -13.05 -3.16
C THR A 282 14.18 -12.44 -3.61
N ILE A 283 14.20 -11.16 -4.02
CA ILE A 283 13.02 -10.28 -4.24
C ILE A 283 12.15 -10.75 -5.41
N VAL A 284 12.65 -11.67 -6.22
CA VAL A 284 12.05 -12.04 -7.51
C VAL A 284 10.63 -12.61 -7.36
N ILE A 285 10.35 -13.44 -6.35
CA ILE A 285 9.04 -14.11 -6.22
C ILE A 285 7.96 -13.14 -5.71
N VAL A 286 8.29 -12.35 -4.69
CA VAL A 286 7.35 -11.40 -4.08
C VAL A 286 6.94 -10.30 -5.05
N MET A 287 7.82 -9.96 -5.99
CA MET A 287 7.52 -8.97 -6.99
C MET A 287 6.72 -9.45 -8.17
N ILE A 288 6.83 -10.72 -8.55
CA ILE A 288 5.86 -11.32 -9.46
C ILE A 288 4.47 -11.14 -8.85
N VAL A 289 4.30 -11.39 -7.55
CA VAL A 289 3.01 -11.19 -6.88
C VAL A 289 2.56 -9.73 -6.90
N ILE A 290 3.42 -8.74 -6.57
CA ILE A 290 3.04 -7.30 -6.66
C ILE A 290 2.67 -6.92 -8.09
N VAL A 291 3.49 -7.30 -9.07
CA VAL A 291 3.28 -6.96 -10.47
C VAL A 291 2.00 -7.63 -10.98
N THR A 292 1.76 -8.90 -10.65
CA THR A 292 0.52 -9.61 -10.99
C THR A 292 -0.69 -8.97 -10.31
N ILE A 293 -0.59 -8.55 -9.04
CA ILE A 293 -1.69 -7.86 -8.34
C ILE A 293 -1.93 -6.48 -8.96
N VAL A 294 -0.90 -5.69 -9.23
CA VAL A 294 -1.04 -4.35 -9.84
C VAL A 294 -1.61 -4.46 -11.25
N ILE A 295 -1.14 -5.43 -12.06
CA ILE A 295 -1.70 -5.73 -13.37
C ILE A 295 -3.15 -6.20 -13.24
N ALA A 296 -3.44 -7.12 -12.34
CA ALA A 296 -4.81 -7.63 -12.13
C ALA A 296 -5.76 -6.51 -11.69
N ILE A 297 -5.35 -5.65 -10.77
CA ILE A 297 -6.13 -4.49 -10.33
C ILE A 297 -6.31 -3.52 -11.50
N GLY A 298 -5.26 -3.22 -12.27
CA GLY A 298 -5.34 -2.39 -13.47
C GLY A 298 -6.32 -2.95 -14.49
N MET A 299 -6.28 -4.26 -14.75
CA MET A 299 -7.22 -4.96 -15.62
C MET A 299 -8.65 -4.92 -15.08
N ILE A 300 -8.85 -5.09 -13.78
CA ILE A 300 -10.17 -4.97 -13.13
C ILE A 300 -10.71 -3.54 -13.28
N VAL A 301 -9.88 -2.52 -13.06
CA VAL A 301 -10.29 -1.12 -13.23
C VAL A 301 -10.65 -0.83 -14.69
N ILE A 302 -9.86 -1.29 -15.66
CA ILE A 302 -10.18 -1.15 -17.10
C ILE A 302 -11.49 -1.86 -17.43
N MET A 303 -11.67 -3.10 -16.96
CA MET A 303 -12.89 -3.86 -17.16
C MET A 303 -14.12 -3.16 -16.55
N ILE A 304 -13.99 -2.59 -15.35
CA ILE A 304 -15.05 -1.78 -14.72
C ILE A 304 -15.37 -0.56 -15.58
N ILE A 305 -14.35 0.15 -16.09
CA ILE A 305 -14.55 1.31 -16.98
C ILE A 305 -15.27 0.90 -18.27
N GLU A 306 -14.88 -0.20 -18.92
CA GLU A 306 -15.53 -0.68 -20.14
C GLU A 306 -17.00 -1.08 -19.90
N ILE A 307 -17.26 -1.81 -18.81
CA ILE A 307 -18.63 -2.15 -18.39
C ILE A 307 -19.45 -0.87 -18.14
N MET A 308 -18.85 0.13 -17.47
CA MET A 308 -19.51 1.43 -17.26
C MET A 308 -19.83 2.12 -18.58
N VAL A 309 -18.93 2.13 -19.57
CA VAL A 309 -19.16 2.72 -20.89
C VAL A 309 -20.30 2.00 -21.64
N VAL A 310 -20.36 0.68 -21.58
CA VAL A 310 -21.44 -0.11 -22.18
C VAL A 310 -22.78 0.21 -21.52
N ILE A 311 -22.83 0.27 -20.18
CA ILE A 311 -24.03 0.65 -19.44
C ILE A 311 -24.48 2.07 -19.81
N ILE A 312 -23.55 3.03 -19.92
CA ILE A 312 -23.87 4.39 -20.35
C ILE A 312 -24.50 4.40 -21.75
N ARG A 313 -23.94 3.63 -22.72
CA ARG A 313 -24.53 3.52 -24.06
C ARG A 313 -25.95 2.95 -24.03
N ILE A 314 -26.18 1.88 -23.27
CA ILE A 314 -27.52 1.28 -23.14
C ILE A 314 -28.50 2.28 -22.54
N VAL A 315 -28.11 2.98 -21.46
CA VAL A 315 -28.95 3.99 -20.82
C VAL A 315 -29.28 5.14 -21.78
N MET A 316 -28.31 5.62 -22.57
CA MET A 316 -28.56 6.64 -23.59
C MET A 316 -29.55 6.18 -24.65
N ILE A 317 -29.45 4.93 -25.12
CA ILE A 317 -30.41 4.34 -26.07
C ILE A 317 -31.81 4.31 -25.46
N VAL A 318 -31.95 3.86 -24.21
CA VAL A 318 -33.25 3.82 -23.52
C VAL A 318 -33.85 5.22 -23.35
N ILE A 319 -33.05 6.23 -23.00
CA ILE A 319 -33.51 7.62 -22.91
C ILE A 319 -34.02 8.11 -24.26
N VAL A 320 -33.28 7.85 -25.35
CA VAL A 320 -33.71 8.22 -26.71
C VAL A 320 -35.04 7.54 -27.08
N ILE A 321 -35.19 6.25 -26.77
CA ILE A 321 -36.45 5.52 -27.00
C ILE A 321 -37.61 6.16 -26.21
N ILE A 322 -37.39 6.47 -24.93
CA ILE A 322 -38.41 7.13 -24.09
C ILE A 322 -38.79 8.50 -24.68
N MET A 323 -37.81 9.30 -25.10
CA MET A 323 -38.07 10.60 -25.73
C MET A 323 -38.88 10.46 -27.02
N ILE A 324 -38.59 9.46 -27.85
CA ILE A 324 -39.36 9.15 -29.06
C ILE A 324 -40.80 8.78 -28.69
N VAL A 325 -41.00 7.91 -27.69
CA VAL A 325 -42.34 7.51 -27.23
C VAL A 325 -43.13 8.71 -26.71
N ILE A 326 -42.52 9.56 -25.89
CA ILE A 326 -43.16 10.79 -25.40
C ILE A 326 -43.55 11.70 -26.56
N LEU A 327 -42.65 11.90 -27.53
CA LEU A 327 -42.94 12.70 -28.72
C LEU A 327 -44.12 12.14 -29.51
N MET A 328 -44.17 10.81 -29.70
CA MET A 328 -45.29 10.15 -30.38
C MET A 328 -46.61 10.37 -29.64
N VAL A 329 -46.63 10.24 -28.31
CA VAL A 329 -47.83 10.50 -27.49
C VAL A 329 -48.29 11.95 -27.62
N VAL A 330 -47.35 12.91 -27.56
CA VAL A 330 -47.67 14.33 -27.74
C VAL A 330 -48.27 14.60 -29.12
N ILE A 331 -47.69 14.01 -30.18
CA ILE A 331 -48.24 14.11 -31.55
C ILE A 331 -49.66 13.55 -31.60
N ILE A 332 -49.91 12.37 -31.01
CA ILE A 332 -51.24 11.76 -30.97
C ILE A 332 -52.25 12.68 -30.26
N VAL A 333 -51.89 13.23 -29.09
CA VAL A 333 -52.77 14.15 -28.34
C VAL A 333 -53.07 15.41 -29.14
N ILE A 334 -52.09 15.99 -29.84
CA ILE A 334 -52.29 17.15 -30.71
C ILE A 334 -53.26 16.80 -31.85
N VAL A 335 -53.04 15.69 -32.55
CA VAL A 335 -53.91 15.24 -33.65
C VAL A 335 -55.34 15.00 -33.16
N MET A 336 -55.52 14.32 -32.02
CA MET A 336 -56.84 14.11 -31.42
C MET A 336 -57.52 15.43 -31.05
N SER A 337 -56.77 16.38 -30.48
CA SER A 337 -57.30 17.69 -30.10
C SER A 337 -57.77 18.48 -31.34
N VAL A 338 -56.99 18.45 -32.42
CA VAL A 338 -57.36 19.08 -33.71
C VAL A 338 -58.61 18.42 -34.29
N MET A 339 -58.68 17.08 -34.29
CA MET A 339 -59.89 16.37 -34.74
C MET A 339 -61.13 16.75 -33.94
N ILE A 340 -61.03 16.86 -32.62
CA ILE A 340 -62.15 17.26 -31.77
C ILE A 340 -62.61 18.68 -32.13
N VAL A 341 -61.68 19.62 -32.32
CA VAL A 341 -62.03 21.00 -32.73
C VAL A 341 -62.73 21.00 -34.09
N ILE A 342 -62.24 20.22 -35.07
CA ILE A 342 -62.88 20.09 -36.38
C ILE A 342 -64.30 19.53 -36.23
N ILE A 343 -64.49 18.48 -35.43
CA ILE A 343 -65.82 17.90 -35.18
C ILE A 343 -66.76 18.92 -34.53
N VAL A 344 -66.30 19.68 -33.54
CA VAL A 344 -67.11 20.72 -32.89
C VAL A 344 -67.51 21.82 -33.87
N ILE A 345 -66.60 22.26 -34.75
CA ILE A 345 -66.91 23.24 -35.81
C ILE A 345 -67.99 22.69 -36.74
N VAL A 346 -67.84 21.44 -37.22
CA VAL A 346 -68.81 20.79 -38.11
C VAL A 346 -70.18 20.60 -37.44
N VAL A 347 -70.22 20.29 -36.14
CA VAL A 347 -71.47 20.15 -35.39
C VAL A 347 -72.16 21.50 -35.17
N ILE A 348 -71.41 22.57 -34.88
CA ILE A 348 -71.96 23.92 -34.75
C ILE A 348 -72.54 24.40 -36.11
N ASP A 349 -71.84 24.16 -37.22
CA ASP A 349 -72.37 24.48 -38.56
C ASP A 349 -73.62 23.66 -38.92
N CYS A 350 -73.81 22.47 -38.34
CA CYS A 350 -75.03 21.68 -38.51
C CYS A 350 -76.20 22.16 -37.62
N ASP A 351 -75.94 22.63 -36.39
CA ASP A 351 -77.01 23.14 -35.50
C ASP A 351 -77.57 24.50 -35.99
N ASP A 352 -76.77 25.31 -36.69
CA ASP A 352 -77.26 26.54 -37.33
C ASP A 352 -78.17 26.27 -38.56
N CYS A 353 -78.22 25.04 -39.08
CA CYS A 353 -79.12 24.67 -40.19
C CYS A 353 -80.56 24.34 -39.78
N ASP A 354 -80.83 23.99 -38.51
CA ASP A 354 -82.15 23.47 -38.08
C ASP A 354 -83.13 24.55 -37.57
N ASN A 355 -82.81 25.84 -37.70
CA ASN A 355 -83.61 26.95 -37.13
C ASN A 355 -84.12 28.00 -38.14
N CYS A 356 -84.26 27.64 -39.42
CA CYS A 356 -84.88 28.51 -40.42
C CYS A 356 -86.34 28.11 -40.70
N ASP A 357 -87.26 28.61 -39.87
CA ASP A 357 -88.64 28.89 -40.26
C ASP A 357 -88.63 29.96 -41.37
N CYS A 358 -88.97 29.57 -42.59
CA CYS A 358 -89.35 30.51 -43.65
C CYS A 358 -90.60 29.97 -44.36
N ASP A 359 -91.75 30.36 -43.81
CA ASP A 359 -93.01 30.48 -44.53
C ASP A 359 -92.83 31.43 -45.74
N ASP A 360 -93.54 31.10 -46.81
CA ASP A 360 -94.13 32.02 -47.79
C ASP A 360 -93.21 32.82 -48.76
N LEU A 361 -93.35 32.42 -50.04
CA LEU A 361 -93.50 33.23 -51.26
C LEU A 361 -92.37 33.22 -52.31
N ASP A 362 -92.83 32.70 -53.45
CA ASP A 362 -92.60 33.12 -54.84
C ASP A 362 -91.29 32.80 -55.57
N TYR A 363 -91.50 31.99 -56.60
CA TYR A 363 -90.61 31.58 -57.67
C TYR A 363 -90.18 32.77 -58.55
N ASP A 364 -89.03 32.57 -59.19
CA ASP A 364 -88.44 33.35 -60.28
C ASP A 364 -87.48 34.48 -59.87
N GLU A 365 -86.22 34.12 -59.61
CA GLU A 365 -85.03 34.71 -60.26
C GLU A 365 -83.76 33.95 -59.81
N CYS A 366 -83.41 32.91 -60.57
CA CYS A 366 -82.09 32.27 -60.49
C CYS A 366 -81.14 33.00 -61.45
N ASP A 367 -80.36 33.96 -60.95
CA ASP A 367 -79.17 34.44 -61.63
C ASP A 367 -77.94 33.69 -61.09
N CYS A 368 -77.38 32.85 -61.95
CA CYS A 368 -76.19 32.07 -61.71
C CYS A 368 -74.96 32.88 -62.15
N ASP A 369 -74.30 33.58 -61.23
CA ASP A 369 -72.93 34.07 -61.49
C ASP A 369 -71.91 32.98 -61.14
N TYR A 370 -71.47 32.31 -62.19
CA TYR A 370 -70.27 31.49 -62.24
C TYR A 370 -69.07 32.40 -62.52
N ASP A 371 -68.20 32.61 -61.53
CA ASP A 371 -66.78 32.89 -61.81
C ASP A 371 -65.92 32.13 -60.80
N ASN A 372 -65.35 31.04 -61.31
CA ASN A 372 -64.43 30.12 -60.63
C ASN A 372 -62.98 30.46 -61.05
N TYR A 373 -62.09 30.49 -60.05
CA TYR A 373 -60.72 29.92 -59.97
C TYR A 373 -59.69 30.27 -61.09
N ASP A 374 -58.40 30.49 -60.82
CA ASP A 374 -57.46 29.90 -59.84
C ASP A 374 -56.38 30.90 -59.39
#